data_AF-A0A8J3CLW1-F1
#
_entry.id   AF-A0A8J3CLW1-F1
#
_cell.length_a   1.000
_cell.length_b   1.000
_cell.length_c   1.000
_cell.angle_alpha   90.00
_cell.angle_beta   90.00
_cell.angle_gamma   90.00
#
_symmetry.space_group_name_H-M   'P 1'
#
loop_
_entity.id
_entity.type
_entity.pdbx_description
1 polymer ?
#
loop_
_entity_poly.entity_id
_entity_poly.type
_entity_poly.pdbx_seq_one_letter_code
_entity_poly.pdbx_strand_id
1 'polypeptide(L)'
;MDEIKQTVSFFQGVYTLIIGLSVTEAIRSLVLKEGQSDLKSSVLKLDHLPSLVGFFCIVLPFYQGMGRHFFSVYINNIEHEANNYSVTLMIDALFFLIEASVMFFMSTLLAKDRWRLFFGAIILLMILDSLWAFNVWLFTEDGYFKYWTFLKMNALLGCLITIPLLVLCKQGKKIDNYAIYYGMTVNILVAVVNYSVNWNWYFPPAIRMQ
;
A
#
# COMPACT_ATOMS: atom_id res chain seq x y z
N MET A 1 -29.76 -2.63 -3.34
CA MET A 1 -28.76 -3.19 -2.40
C MET A 1 -27.80 -4.15 -3.11
N ASP A 2 -28.31 -5.06 -3.95
CA ASP A 2 -27.45 -6.00 -4.68
C ASP A 2 -26.56 -5.31 -5.74
N GLU A 3 -27.06 -4.27 -6.40
CA GLU A 3 -26.29 -3.50 -7.40
C GLU A 3 -25.07 -2.76 -6.80
N ILE A 4 -25.22 -2.17 -5.62
CA ILE A 4 -24.13 -1.53 -4.88
C ILE A 4 -23.07 -2.56 -4.51
N LYS A 5 -23.49 -3.70 -3.94
CA LYS A 5 -22.57 -4.78 -3.57
C LYS A 5 -21.86 -5.35 -4.79
N GLN A 6 -22.54 -5.48 -5.92
CA GLN A 6 -21.93 -5.92 -7.18
C GLN A 6 -20.89 -4.92 -7.68
N THR A 7 -21.19 -3.62 -7.62
CA THR A 7 -20.27 -2.56 -8.06
C THR A 7 -19.02 -2.51 -7.17
N VAL A 8 -19.20 -2.56 -5.84
CA VAL A 8 -18.08 -2.62 -4.89
C VAL A 8 -17.25 -3.89 -5.11
N SER A 9 -17.90 -5.04 -5.32
CA SER A 9 -17.21 -6.32 -5.59
C SER A 9 -16.41 -6.27 -6.90
N PHE A 10 -16.93 -5.59 -7.93
CA PHE A 10 -16.21 -5.36 -9.17
C PHE A 10 -14.91 -4.58 -8.93
N PHE A 11 -14.97 -3.44 -8.22
CA PHE A 11 -13.77 -2.66 -7.92
C PHE A 11 -12.77 -3.40 -7.04
N GLN A 12 -13.25 -4.14 -6.02
CA GLN A 12 -12.41 -5.03 -5.21
C GLN A 12 -11.73 -6.10 -6.07
N GLY A 13 -12.45 -6.66 -7.05
CA GLY A 13 -11.92 -7.62 -8.00
C GLY A 13 -10.82 -7.04 -8.89
N VAL A 14 -11.04 -5.85 -9.46
CA VAL A 14 -10.04 -5.13 -10.27
C VAL A 14 -8.78 -4.83 -9.45
N TYR A 15 -8.95 -4.31 -8.24
CA TYR A 15 -7.82 -4.05 -7.34
C TYR A 15 -7.05 -5.33 -7.00
N THR A 16 -7.76 -6.40 -6.64
CA THR A 16 -7.18 -7.71 -6.34
C THR A 16 -6.38 -8.26 -7.53
N LEU A 17 -6.89 -8.10 -8.75
CA LEU A 17 -6.20 -8.50 -9.97
C LEU A 17 -4.87 -7.75 -10.12
N ILE A 18 -4.88 -6.43 -9.95
CA ILE A 18 -3.66 -5.62 -10.08
C ILE A 18 -2.66 -5.99 -8.98
N ILE A 19 -3.09 -6.15 -7.73
CA ILE A 19 -2.22 -6.61 -6.64
C ILE A 19 -1.66 -8.01 -6.92
N GLY A 20 -2.47 -8.93 -7.45
CA GLY A 20 -2.03 -10.26 -7.86
C GLY A 20 -0.93 -10.20 -8.93
N LEU A 21 -1.08 -9.31 -9.93
CA LEU A 21 -0.05 -9.05 -10.93
C LEU A 21 1.21 -8.47 -10.29
N SER A 22 1.08 -7.51 -9.37
CA SER A 22 2.20 -6.90 -8.65
C SER A 22 2.98 -7.93 -7.83
N VAL A 23 2.29 -8.82 -7.11
CA VAL A 23 2.92 -9.91 -6.35
C VAL A 23 3.61 -10.90 -7.28
N THR A 24 2.97 -11.24 -8.40
CA THR A 24 3.55 -12.15 -9.40
C THR A 24 4.83 -11.57 -9.99
N GLU A 25 4.83 -10.31 -10.38
CA GLU A 25 6.01 -9.62 -10.91
C GLU A 25 7.10 -9.47 -9.83
N ALA A 26 6.70 -9.19 -8.58
CA ALA A 26 7.61 -9.12 -7.46
C ALA A 26 8.35 -10.46 -7.24
N ILE A 27 7.63 -11.58 -7.26
CA ILE A 27 8.21 -12.93 -7.15
C ILE A 27 9.06 -13.25 -8.39
N ARG A 28 8.59 -12.91 -9.59
CA ARG A 28 9.33 -13.10 -10.84
C ARG A 28 10.71 -12.44 -10.78
N SER A 29 10.80 -11.26 -10.16
CA SER A 29 12.06 -10.54 -9.99
C SER A 29 13.11 -11.28 -9.14
N LEU A 30 12.71 -12.26 -8.31
CA LEU A 30 13.63 -13.14 -7.57
C LEU A 30 14.17 -14.29 -8.42
N VAL A 31 13.33 -14.84 -9.30
CA VAL A 31 13.57 -16.11 -9.99
C VAL A 31 14.23 -15.89 -11.35
N LEU A 32 13.88 -14.81 -12.06
CA LEU A 32 14.38 -14.55 -13.40
C LEU A 32 15.60 -13.62 -13.40
N LYS A 33 16.55 -13.94 -14.28
CA LYS A 33 17.65 -13.04 -14.64
C LYS A 33 17.12 -12.02 -15.65
N GLU A 34 17.48 -10.74 -15.51
CA GLU A 34 17.15 -9.73 -16.53
C GLU A 34 17.72 -10.20 -17.88
N GLY A 35 16.86 -10.34 -18.88
CA GLY A 35 17.23 -10.77 -20.23
C GLY A 35 17.28 -12.29 -20.49
N GLN A 36 16.88 -13.16 -19.54
CA GLN A 36 16.74 -14.60 -19.80
C GLN A 36 15.33 -15.09 -19.45
N SER A 37 14.64 -15.65 -20.45
CA SER A 37 13.35 -16.35 -20.31
C SER A 37 13.49 -17.81 -19.88
N ASP A 38 14.70 -18.35 -19.86
CA ASP A 38 14.96 -19.76 -19.54
C ASP A 38 15.18 -19.97 -18.03
N LEU A 39 14.28 -20.73 -17.40
CA LEU A 39 14.35 -21.13 -15.99
C LEU A 39 15.55 -22.04 -15.66
N LYS A 40 16.24 -22.59 -16.67
CA LYS A 40 17.23 -23.67 -16.51
C LYS A 40 18.53 -23.28 -15.77
N SER A 41 18.78 -21.99 -15.55
CA SER A 41 19.97 -21.50 -14.83
C SER A 41 19.63 -20.45 -13.75
N SER A 42 18.42 -20.51 -13.20
CA SER A 42 17.91 -19.56 -12.20
C SER A 42 18.70 -19.66 -10.88
N VAL A 43 19.80 -18.91 -10.79
CA VAL A 43 20.44 -18.59 -9.51
C VAL A 43 19.55 -17.59 -8.78
N LEU A 44 19.01 -18.01 -7.64
CA LEU A 44 18.10 -17.21 -6.83
C LEU A 44 18.77 -15.89 -6.42
N LYS A 45 18.17 -14.75 -6.79
CA LYS A 45 18.74 -13.43 -6.49
C LYS A 45 18.38 -13.00 -5.06
N LEU A 46 19.14 -13.51 -4.09
CA LEU A 46 18.97 -13.16 -2.68
C LEU A 46 19.13 -11.65 -2.41
N ASP A 47 19.84 -10.93 -3.28
CA ASP A 47 19.99 -9.47 -3.19
C ASP A 47 18.67 -8.70 -3.30
N HIS A 48 17.63 -9.30 -3.89
CA HIS A 48 16.31 -8.68 -4.07
C HIS A 48 15.36 -8.98 -2.89
N LEU A 49 15.72 -9.95 -2.04
CA LEU A 49 14.89 -10.41 -0.94
C LEU A 49 14.55 -9.30 0.07
N PRO A 50 15.47 -8.39 0.44
CA PRO A 50 15.15 -7.24 1.30
C PRO A 50 14.04 -6.34 0.72
N SER A 51 14.16 -5.97 -0.56
CA SER A 51 13.17 -5.13 -1.26
C SER A 51 11.83 -5.83 -1.37
N LEU A 52 11.83 -7.15 -1.62
CA LEU A 52 10.61 -7.95 -1.70
C LEU A 52 9.86 -8.01 -0.37
N VAL A 53 10.59 -8.25 0.73
CA VAL A 53 9.98 -8.23 2.07
C VAL A 53 9.40 -6.85 2.36
N GLY A 54 10.14 -5.77 2.05
CA GLY A 54 9.64 -4.40 2.18
C GLY A 54 8.38 -4.16 1.35
N PHE A 55 8.34 -4.68 0.11
CA PHE A 55 7.17 -4.61 -0.75
C PHE A 55 5.95 -5.31 -0.12
N PHE A 56 6.09 -6.52 0.43
CA PHE A 56 4.98 -7.20 1.10
C PHE A 56 4.51 -6.47 2.36
N CYS A 57 5.43 -5.89 3.13
CA CYS A 57 5.07 -5.08 4.30
C CYS A 57 4.22 -3.86 3.95
N ILE A 58 4.29 -3.37 2.71
CA ILE A 58 3.48 -2.25 2.22
C ILE A 58 2.19 -2.76 1.58
N VAL A 59 2.28 -3.70 0.64
CA VAL A 59 1.12 -4.17 -0.14
C VAL A 59 0.03 -4.77 0.75
N LEU A 60 0.39 -5.55 1.77
CA LEU A 60 -0.58 -6.22 2.63
C LEU A 60 -1.50 -5.24 3.38
N PRO A 61 -0.99 -4.26 4.15
CA PRO A 61 -1.86 -3.29 4.84
C PRO A 61 -2.71 -2.45 3.88
N PHE A 62 -2.23 -2.10 2.68
CA PHE A 62 -3.03 -1.40 1.69
C PHE A 62 -4.16 -2.27 1.14
N TYR A 63 -3.87 -3.52 0.78
CA TYR A 63 -4.88 -4.47 0.30
C TYR A 63 -5.98 -4.69 1.35
N GLN A 64 -5.59 -4.93 2.60
CA GLN A 64 -6.55 -5.07 3.69
C GLN A 64 -7.31 -3.76 3.97
N GLY A 65 -6.62 -2.62 3.87
CA GLY A 65 -7.18 -1.31 4.12
C GLY A 65 -8.30 -0.95 3.15
N MET A 66 -8.05 -1.10 1.85
CA MET A 66 -9.07 -0.93 0.80
C MET A 66 -10.29 -1.83 1.05
N GLY A 67 -10.05 -3.13 1.30
CA GLY A 67 -11.13 -4.09 1.55
C GLY A 67 -11.99 -3.70 2.75
N ARG A 68 -11.36 -3.25 3.84
CA ARG A 68 -12.04 -2.77 5.05
C ARG A 68 -12.81 -1.48 4.82
N HIS A 69 -12.23 -0.51 4.11
CA HIS A 69 -12.91 0.75 3.80
C HIS A 69 -14.20 0.49 3.03
N PHE A 70 -14.11 -0.22 1.90
CA PHE A 70 -15.29 -0.57 1.09
C PHE A 70 -16.34 -1.35 1.86
N PHE A 71 -15.93 -2.29 2.72
CA PHE A 71 -16.87 -2.99 3.58
C PHE A 71 -17.56 -2.04 4.57
N SER A 72 -16.79 -1.22 5.28
CA SER A 72 -17.32 -0.35 6.34
C SER A 72 -18.22 0.75 5.80
N VAL A 73 -17.81 1.43 4.72
CA VAL A 73 -18.49 2.61 4.19
C VAL A 73 -19.64 2.25 3.26
N TYR A 74 -19.49 1.21 2.44
CA TYR A 74 -20.47 0.92 1.38
C TYR A 74 -21.29 -0.35 1.58
N ILE A 75 -20.83 -1.29 2.41
CA ILE A 75 -21.56 -2.55 2.67
C ILE A 75 -22.25 -2.52 4.04
N ASN A 76 -21.58 -2.02 5.08
CA ASN A 76 -22.04 -2.08 6.46
C ASN A 76 -22.84 -0.83 6.90
N ASN A 77 -22.44 0.37 6.46
CA ASN A 77 -23.16 1.61 6.76
C ASN A 77 -24.27 1.88 5.72
N ILE A 78 -25.36 1.13 5.84
CA ILE A 78 -26.50 1.13 4.91
C ILE A 78 -27.35 2.41 5.00
N GLU A 79 -27.18 3.21 6.05
CA GLU A 79 -28.01 4.41 6.31
C GLU A 79 -27.55 5.68 5.58
N HIS A 80 -26.45 5.67 4.83
CA HIS A 80 -26.11 6.78 3.95
C HIS A 80 -26.95 6.74 2.67
N GLU A 81 -28.24 7.10 2.81
CA GLU A 81 -29.04 7.77 1.77
C GLU A 81 -28.49 9.18 1.46
N ALA A 82 -27.17 9.36 1.54
CA ALA A 82 -26.52 10.62 1.26
C ALA A 82 -26.48 10.82 -0.26
N ASN A 83 -27.12 11.91 -0.71
CA ASN A 83 -26.94 12.47 -2.05
C ASN A 83 -25.44 12.38 -2.43
N ASN A 84 -25.15 11.64 -3.51
CA ASN A 84 -23.82 11.46 -4.14
C ASN A 84 -22.98 10.22 -3.75
N TYR A 85 -23.56 9.16 -3.17
CA TYR A 85 -22.88 7.86 -2.98
C TYR A 85 -22.02 7.43 -4.20
N SER A 86 -22.58 7.50 -5.40
CA SER A 86 -21.91 7.03 -6.63
C SER A 86 -20.64 7.82 -6.94
N VAL A 87 -20.62 9.12 -6.63
CA VAL A 87 -19.46 9.99 -6.87
C VAL A 87 -18.36 9.64 -5.88
N THR A 88 -18.69 9.51 -4.60
CA THR A 88 -17.70 9.12 -3.58
C THR A 88 -17.12 7.74 -3.87
N LEU A 89 -17.95 6.76 -4.26
CA LEU A 89 -17.49 5.43 -4.65
C LEU A 89 -16.53 5.49 -5.85
N MET A 90 -16.85 6.27 -6.87
CA MET A 90 -15.97 6.44 -8.03
C MET A 90 -14.63 7.08 -7.67
N ILE A 91 -14.64 8.08 -6.78
CA ILE A 91 -13.41 8.75 -6.33
C ILE A 91 -12.55 7.76 -5.53
N ASP A 92 -13.12 7.06 -4.54
CA ASP A 92 -12.40 6.06 -3.76
C ASP A 92 -11.82 4.94 -4.64
N ALA A 93 -12.63 4.43 -5.58
CA ALA A 93 -12.17 3.42 -6.53
C ALA A 93 -11.02 3.93 -7.42
N LEU A 94 -11.06 5.19 -7.84
CA LEU A 94 -9.98 5.79 -8.64
C LEU A 94 -8.69 5.93 -7.83
N PHE A 95 -8.77 6.41 -6.58
CA PHE A 95 -7.60 6.48 -5.69
C PHE A 95 -6.96 5.10 -5.49
N PHE A 96 -7.77 4.10 -5.14
CA PHE A 96 -7.27 2.74 -4.96
C PHE A 96 -6.72 2.13 -6.26
N LEU A 97 -7.30 2.45 -7.41
CA LEU A 97 -6.76 2.00 -8.70
C LEU A 97 -5.39 2.62 -9.00
N ILE A 98 -5.20 3.91 -8.70
CA ILE A 98 -3.93 4.60 -8.86
C ILE A 98 -2.91 4.02 -7.87
N GLU A 99 -3.27 3.79 -6.61
CA GLU A 99 -2.42 3.15 -5.61
C GLU A 99 -1.99 1.75 -6.04
N ALA A 100 -2.92 0.92 -6.51
CA ALA A 100 -2.62 -0.41 -7.02
C ALA A 100 -1.67 -0.36 -8.23
N SER A 101 -1.85 0.63 -9.12
CA SER A 101 -0.96 0.86 -10.27
C SER A 101 0.44 1.27 -9.82
N VAL A 102 0.56 2.10 -8.79
CA VAL A 102 1.85 2.46 -8.18
C VAL A 102 2.50 1.25 -7.51
N MET A 103 1.74 0.39 -6.83
CA MET A 103 2.28 -0.87 -6.29
C MET A 103 2.75 -1.82 -7.39
N PHE A 104 2.02 -1.90 -8.50
CA PHE A 104 2.48 -2.66 -9.67
C PHE A 104 3.79 -2.11 -10.21
N PHE A 105 3.86 -0.80 -10.42
CA PHE A 105 5.11 -0.15 -10.85
C PHE A 105 6.25 -0.41 -9.85
N MET A 106 5.99 -0.30 -8.55
CA MET A 106 6.95 -0.56 -7.48
C MET A 106 7.50 -2.00 -7.53
N SER A 107 6.67 -3.00 -7.88
CA SER A 107 7.11 -4.39 -8.01
C SER A 107 8.17 -4.59 -9.10
N THR A 108 8.19 -3.73 -10.14
CA THR A 108 9.20 -3.76 -11.21
C THR A 108 10.54 -3.14 -10.80
N LEU A 109 10.60 -2.50 -9.63
CA LEU A 109 11.75 -1.72 -9.14
C LEU A 109 12.51 -2.41 -8.01
N LEU A 110 12.27 -3.69 -7.77
CA LEU A 110 12.87 -4.44 -6.66
C LEU A 110 14.38 -4.66 -6.79
N ALA A 111 14.93 -4.44 -7.98
CA ALA A 111 16.35 -4.58 -8.25
C ALA A 111 17.19 -3.56 -7.45
N LYS A 112 18.33 -4.02 -6.94
CA LYS A 112 19.18 -3.25 -6.01
C LYS A 112 19.71 -1.95 -6.60
N ASP A 113 19.94 -1.90 -7.91
CA ASP A 113 20.37 -0.73 -8.67
C ASP A 113 19.28 0.34 -8.79
N ARG A 114 18.00 -0.05 -8.67
CA ARG A 114 16.83 0.83 -8.80
C ARG A 114 16.22 1.24 -7.47
N TRP A 115 16.93 1.03 -6.36
CA TRP A 115 16.44 1.29 -5.00
C TRP A 115 15.85 2.70 -4.82
N ARG A 116 16.45 3.72 -5.47
CA ARG A 116 15.96 5.11 -5.41
C ARG A 116 14.55 5.27 -5.97
N LEU A 117 14.29 4.63 -7.10
CA LEU A 117 12.97 4.64 -7.73
C LEU A 117 11.97 3.84 -6.89
N PHE A 118 12.40 2.73 -6.29
CA PHE A 118 11.57 1.95 -5.38
C PHE A 118 11.09 2.79 -4.18
N PHE A 119 11.99 3.47 -3.46
CA PHE A 119 11.57 4.36 -2.36
C PHE A 119 10.81 5.60 -2.86
N GLY A 120 11.14 6.11 -4.05
CA GLY A 120 10.35 7.16 -4.70
C GLY A 120 8.89 6.73 -4.94
N ALA A 121 8.68 5.48 -5.35
CA ALA A 121 7.34 4.91 -5.51
C ALA A 121 6.62 4.75 -4.16
N ILE A 122 7.33 4.37 -3.09
CA ILE A 122 6.76 4.34 -1.73
C ILE A 122 6.32 5.74 -1.30
N ILE A 123 7.12 6.77 -1.54
CA ILE A 123 6.75 8.16 -1.22
C ILE A 123 5.51 8.58 -1.99
N LEU A 124 5.48 8.30 -3.30
CA LEU A 124 4.32 8.58 -4.13
C LEU A 124 3.06 7.89 -3.57
N LEU A 125 3.18 6.63 -3.16
CA LEU A 125 2.09 5.87 -2.55
C LEU A 125 1.61 6.52 -1.25
N MET A 126 2.52 6.97 -0.37
CA MET A 126 2.16 7.66 0.88
C MET A 126 1.48 9.01 0.63
N ILE A 127 1.89 9.74 -0.40
CA ILE A 127 1.24 11.00 -0.81
C ILE A 127 -0.18 10.71 -1.29
N LEU A 128 -0.36 9.71 -2.16
CA LEU A 128 -1.67 9.32 -2.68
C LEU A 128 -2.61 8.90 -1.55
N ASP A 129 -2.14 8.05 -0.64
CA ASP A 129 -2.92 7.63 0.52
C ASP A 129 -3.28 8.83 1.41
N SER A 130 -2.34 9.74 1.67
CA SER A 130 -2.60 10.94 2.46
C SER A 130 -3.65 11.86 1.81
N LEU A 131 -3.60 11.99 0.48
CA LEU A 131 -4.60 12.75 -0.29
C LEU A 131 -5.97 12.09 -0.23
N TRP A 132 -6.01 10.75 -0.35
CA TRP A 132 -7.23 9.97 -0.21
C TRP A 132 -7.83 10.12 1.20
N ALA A 133 -7.03 9.91 2.25
CA ALA A 133 -7.46 10.04 3.64
C ALA A 133 -7.95 11.48 3.95
N PHE A 134 -7.31 12.50 3.38
CA PHE A 134 -7.77 13.88 3.46
C PHE A 134 -9.10 14.10 2.72
N ASN A 135 -9.28 13.48 1.55
CA ASN A 135 -10.54 13.51 0.82
C ASN A 135 -11.68 12.88 1.65
N VAL A 136 -11.48 11.67 2.17
CA VAL A 136 -12.46 10.98 3.02
C VAL A 136 -12.80 11.81 4.26
N TRP A 137 -11.81 12.45 4.88
CA TRP A 137 -12.00 13.34 6.01
C TRP A 137 -12.88 14.56 5.69
N LEU A 138 -12.71 15.18 4.51
CA LEU A 138 -13.52 16.31 4.08
C LEU A 138 -14.99 15.94 3.84
N PHE A 139 -15.26 14.70 3.42
CA PHE A 139 -16.57 14.28 2.95
C PHE A 139 -17.32 13.31 3.88
N THR A 140 -16.72 12.92 5.02
CA THR A 140 -17.33 11.97 5.97
C THR A 140 -17.39 12.56 7.38
N GLU A 141 -18.59 12.82 7.90
CA GLU A 141 -18.78 13.40 9.25
C GLU A 141 -18.45 12.40 10.38
N ASP A 142 -18.64 11.09 10.16
CA ASP A 142 -18.58 10.06 11.22
C ASP A 142 -17.18 9.54 11.58
N GLY A 143 -16.12 10.11 11.01
CA GLY A 143 -14.82 9.43 10.94
C GLY A 143 -13.62 10.15 11.54
N TYR A 144 -13.78 11.35 12.11
CA TYR A 144 -12.68 12.28 12.37
C TYR A 144 -11.49 11.67 13.12
N PHE A 145 -11.71 10.71 14.04
CA PHE A 145 -10.63 10.09 14.82
C PHE A 145 -9.92 8.91 14.11
N LYS A 146 -10.64 8.13 13.31
CA LYS A 146 -10.09 6.93 12.65
C LYS A 146 -9.17 7.31 11.49
N TYR A 147 -9.64 8.18 10.59
CA TYR A 147 -8.86 8.62 9.42
C TYR A 147 -7.68 9.52 9.80
N TRP A 148 -7.81 10.26 10.91
CA TRP A 148 -6.73 11.10 11.42
C TRP A 148 -5.58 10.27 12.06
N THR A 149 -5.82 9.02 12.42
CA THR A 149 -4.72 8.12 12.82
C THR A 149 -3.93 7.63 11.60
N PHE A 150 -4.61 7.31 10.49
CA PHE A 150 -3.99 6.93 9.23
C PHE A 150 -3.08 8.03 8.65
N LEU A 151 -3.57 9.27 8.56
CA LEU A 151 -2.77 10.39 8.04
C LEU A 151 -1.48 10.63 8.85
N LYS A 152 -1.52 10.49 10.18
CA LYS A 152 -0.33 10.64 11.05
C LYS A 152 0.70 9.55 10.81
N MET A 153 0.26 8.31 10.61
CA MET A 153 1.16 7.18 10.39
C MET A 153 1.80 7.22 9.01
N ASN A 154 1.06 7.65 7.98
CA ASN A 154 1.57 7.78 6.62
C ASN A 154 2.49 9.01 6.46
N ALA A 155 2.19 10.12 7.13
CA ALA A 155 3.12 11.24 7.22
C ALA A 155 4.41 10.87 7.98
N LEU A 156 4.31 10.09 9.06
CA LEU A 156 5.47 9.59 9.80
C LEU A 156 6.33 8.64 8.94
N LEU A 157 5.71 7.73 8.20
CA LEU A 157 6.37 6.87 7.19
C LEU A 157 7.12 7.71 6.16
N GLY A 158 6.43 8.67 5.55
CA GLY A 158 7.02 9.59 4.58
C GLY A 158 8.25 10.30 5.16
N CYS A 159 8.16 10.86 6.36
CA CYS A 159 9.29 11.53 7.00
C CYS A 159 10.46 10.59 7.33
N LEU A 160 10.19 9.41 7.91
CA LEU A 160 11.22 8.45 8.32
C LEU A 160 11.97 7.82 7.14
N ILE A 161 11.31 7.68 5.98
CA ILE A 161 11.91 7.15 4.76
C ILE A 161 12.64 8.26 3.98
N THR A 162 12.00 9.43 3.82
CA THR A 162 12.46 10.46 2.86
C THR A 162 13.61 11.31 3.38
N ILE A 163 13.57 11.71 4.66
CA ILE A 163 14.55 12.64 5.25
C ILE A 163 15.98 12.05 5.23
N PRO A 164 16.22 10.84 5.77
CA PRO A 164 17.55 10.25 5.74
C PRO A 164 17.99 9.89 4.31
N LEU A 165 17.09 9.50 3.40
CA LEU A 165 17.47 9.23 2.01
C LEU A 165 17.95 10.49 1.27
N LEU A 166 17.27 11.63 1.42
CA LEU A 166 17.68 12.91 0.84
C LEU A 166 18.99 13.44 1.45
N VAL A 167 19.20 13.24 2.75
CA VAL A 167 20.43 13.66 3.46
C VAL A 167 21.63 12.79 3.06
N LEU A 168 21.43 11.48 2.91
CA LEU A 168 22.48 10.51 2.56
C LEU A 168 22.85 10.52 1.06
N CYS A 169 21.95 10.97 0.17
CA CYS A 169 22.20 11.07 -1.27
C CYS A 169 23.31 12.03 -1.68
N LYS A 170 23.75 12.95 -0.79
CA LYS A 170 24.89 13.83 -1.06
C LYS A 170 26.26 13.14 -0.97
N GLN A 171 26.34 11.89 -0.49
CA GLN A 171 27.61 11.29 -0.05
C GLN A 171 27.94 9.89 -0.65
N GLY A 172 27.81 9.69 -1.97
CA GLY A 172 28.55 8.64 -2.72
C GLY A 172 28.17 7.15 -2.53
N LYS A 173 28.67 6.31 -3.45
CA LYS A 173 28.25 4.90 -3.70
C LYS A 173 28.30 3.93 -2.50
N LYS A 174 29.09 4.18 -1.45
CA LYS A 174 29.17 3.28 -0.27
C LYS A 174 27.94 3.39 0.63
N ILE A 175 27.24 4.52 0.59
CA ILE A 175 26.07 4.79 1.43
C ILE A 175 24.80 4.11 0.88
N ASP A 176 24.78 3.79 -0.42
CA ASP A 176 23.63 3.18 -1.10
C ASP A 176 23.23 1.82 -0.48
N ASN A 177 24.18 1.00 -0.01
CA ASN A 177 23.85 -0.28 0.65
C ASN A 177 23.17 -0.07 2.01
N TYR A 178 23.67 0.86 2.83
CA TYR A 178 23.12 1.13 4.15
C TYR A 178 21.73 1.77 4.07
N ALA A 179 21.49 2.59 3.04
CA ALA A 179 20.20 3.21 2.77
C ALA A 179 19.09 2.17 2.54
N ILE A 180 19.39 1.08 1.82
CA ILE A 180 18.42 0.00 1.56
C ILE A 180 18.04 -0.71 2.87
N TYR A 181 19.02 -1.11 3.69
CA TYR A 181 18.76 -1.78 4.97
C TYR A 181 18.03 -0.87 5.95
N TYR A 182 18.40 0.40 6.00
CA TYR A 182 17.72 1.40 6.83
C TYR A 182 16.26 1.57 6.40
N GLY A 183 16.02 1.83 5.10
CA GLY A 183 14.67 2.00 4.57
C GLY A 183 13.79 0.77 4.77
N MET A 184 14.35 -0.43 4.64
CA MET A 184 13.66 -1.69 4.94
C MET A 184 13.29 -1.79 6.42
N THR A 185 14.24 -1.51 7.32
CA THR A 185 13.99 -1.59 8.77
C THR A 185 12.88 -0.63 9.16
N VAL A 186 12.91 0.60 8.64
CA VAL A 186 11.85 1.59 8.84
C VAL A 186 10.50 1.09 8.30
N ASN A 187 10.45 0.58 7.07
CA ASN A 187 9.20 0.07 6.48
C ASN A 187 8.59 -1.05 7.33
N ILE A 188 9.40 -2.00 7.79
CA ILE A 188 8.93 -3.10 8.65
C ILE A 188 8.41 -2.54 9.97
N LEU A 189 9.18 -1.68 10.63
CA LEU A 189 8.80 -1.11 11.92
C LEU A 189 7.49 -0.34 11.79
N VAL A 190 7.33 0.50 10.77
CA VAL A 190 6.07 1.24 10.64
C VAL A 190 4.92 0.33 10.22
N ALA A 191 5.13 -0.68 9.37
CA ALA A 191 4.08 -1.66 9.09
C ALA A 191 3.60 -2.34 10.37
N VAL A 192 4.51 -2.78 11.24
CA VAL A 192 4.20 -3.39 12.54
C VAL A 192 3.46 -2.42 13.45
N VAL A 193 3.94 -1.19 13.58
CA VAL A 193 3.32 -0.16 14.43
C VAL A 193 1.93 0.20 13.88
N ASN A 194 1.77 0.33 12.57
CA ASN A 194 0.50 0.59 11.90
C ASN A 194 -0.52 -0.52 12.21
N TYR A 195 -0.15 -1.78 12.03
CA TYR A 195 -1.02 -2.91 12.38
C TYR A 195 -1.36 -2.96 13.87
N SER A 196 -0.38 -2.65 14.74
CA SER A 196 -0.58 -2.69 16.19
C SER A 196 -1.55 -1.61 16.67
N VAL A 197 -1.42 -0.39 16.13
CA VAL A 197 -2.29 0.75 16.48
C VAL A 197 -3.69 0.57 15.87
N ASN A 198 -3.77 0.10 14.63
CA ASN A 198 -5.03 -0.05 13.91
C ASN A 198 -5.60 -1.48 14.00
N TRP A 199 -5.14 -2.30 14.96
CA TRP A 199 -5.51 -3.71 15.07
C TRP A 199 -7.02 -3.92 15.11
N ASN A 200 -7.74 -3.15 15.93
CA ASN A 200 -9.19 -3.26 16.07
C ASN A 200 -9.96 -2.84 14.82
N TRP A 201 -9.34 -2.08 13.91
CA TRP A 201 -9.95 -1.70 12.64
C TRP A 201 -9.77 -2.80 11.60
N TYR A 202 -8.55 -3.37 11.50
CA TYR A 202 -8.28 -4.52 10.64
C TYR A 202 -9.00 -5.79 11.12
N PHE A 203 -9.05 -6.01 12.43
CA PHE A 203 -9.62 -7.15 13.12
C PHE A 203 -10.58 -6.68 14.22
N PRO A 204 -11.81 -6.25 13.85
CA PRO A 204 -12.81 -5.85 14.83
C PRO A 204 -13.12 -7.04 15.74
N PRO A 205 -13.22 -6.82 17.06
CA PRO A 205 -13.57 -7.87 18.00
C PRO A 205 -14.92 -8.47 17.59
N ALA A 206 -15.02 -9.80 17.64
CA ALA A 206 -16.29 -10.47 17.39
C ALA A 206 -17.32 -9.93 18.38
N ILE A 207 -18.33 -9.22 17.88
CA ILE A 207 -19.49 -8.86 18.68
C ILE A 207 -20.10 -10.18 19.13
N ARG A 208 -19.99 -10.52 20.41
CA ARG A 208 -20.83 -11.58 20.98
C ARG A 208 -22.25 -11.07 20.85
N MET A 209 -22.98 -11.59 19.87
CA MET A 209 -24.43 -11.45 19.86
C MET A 209 -24.92 -12.10 21.16
N GLN A 210 -25.29 -11.28 22.14
CA GLN A 210 -26.10 -11.66 23.28
C GLN A 210 -27.54 -11.30 22.97
#